data_AF-H1UV40-F1
#
_entry.id   AF-H1UV40-F1
#
_cell.length_a   1.000
_cell.length_b   1.000
_cell.length_c   1.000
_cell.angle_alpha   90.00
_cell.angle_beta   90.00
_cell.angle_gamma   90.00
#
_symmetry.space_group_name_H-M   'P 1'
#
loop_
_entity.id
_entity.type
_entity.pdbx_description
1 polymer ?
#
loop_
_entity_poly.entity_id
_entity_poly.type
_entity_poly.pdbx_seq_one_letter_code
_entity_poly.pdbx_strand_id
1 'polypeptide(L)'
;VDCSQCSGSSAAGYLGGDIDGTATFDFSVAAADRVTLIVNHKNGDKPSRYAAVSVNGKEQAVAFLSTSHLSTTGSSAVHVDLVQGENTVTFSRSKGWGPDVDQLVVPQ
;
A
#
# COMPACT_ATOMS: atom_id res chain seq x y z
N VAL A 1 10.70 -7.00 -4.77
CA VAL A 1 10.66 -8.47 -4.59
C VAL A 1 9.97 -9.10 -5.78
N ASP A 2 10.37 -10.31 -6.16
CA ASP A 2 9.73 -11.02 -7.26
C ASP A 2 8.32 -11.44 -6.85
N CYS A 3 7.34 -11.18 -7.71
CA CYS A 3 5.95 -11.52 -7.48
C CYS A 3 5.24 -11.75 -8.82
N SER A 4 5.20 -12.99 -9.30
CA SER A 4 4.59 -13.34 -10.60
C SER A 4 3.09 -13.03 -10.72
N GLN A 5 2.40 -12.90 -9.58
CA GLN A 5 0.97 -12.58 -9.50
C GLN A 5 0.72 -11.06 -9.44
N CYS A 6 1.76 -10.25 -9.23
CA CYS A 6 1.69 -8.80 -9.13
C CYS A 6 1.80 -8.16 -10.51
N SER A 7 1.34 -6.91 -10.61
CA SER A 7 1.57 -6.07 -11.77
C SER A 7 3.06 -5.99 -12.10
N GLY A 8 3.41 -6.15 -13.38
CA GLY A 8 4.81 -6.14 -13.82
C GLY A 8 5.68 -7.24 -13.21
N SER A 9 5.09 -8.30 -12.63
CA SER A 9 5.80 -9.41 -11.98
C SER A 9 6.67 -9.03 -10.78
N SER A 10 6.42 -7.87 -10.15
CA SER A 10 7.22 -7.38 -9.02
C SER A 10 6.36 -6.62 -8.00
N ALA A 11 6.87 -6.50 -6.77
CA ALA A 11 6.26 -5.70 -5.71
C ALA A 11 7.31 -5.00 -4.86
N ALA A 12 6.93 -3.92 -4.19
CA ALA A 12 7.73 -3.28 -3.15
C ALA A 12 7.61 -4.07 -1.84
N GLY A 13 8.63 -4.87 -1.54
CA GLY A 13 8.71 -5.68 -0.32
C GLY A 13 9.66 -5.09 0.71
N TYR A 14 9.89 -5.83 1.80
CA TYR A 14 10.71 -5.40 2.93
C TYR A 14 10.24 -4.09 3.59
N LEU A 15 8.95 -3.79 3.50
CA LEU A 15 8.36 -2.62 4.16
C LEU A 15 8.43 -2.77 5.69
N GLY A 16 8.85 -1.71 6.36
CA GLY A 16 9.35 -1.79 7.71
C GLY A 16 10.59 -2.67 7.77
N GLY A 17 10.49 -3.86 8.37
CA GLY A 17 11.62 -4.77 8.45
C GLY A 17 12.82 -4.19 9.18
N ASP A 18 13.98 -4.85 9.16
CA ASP A 18 15.10 -4.51 10.06
C ASP A 18 15.68 -3.10 9.84
N ILE A 19 15.46 -2.50 8.67
CA ILE A 19 16.00 -1.19 8.28
C ILE A 19 14.94 -0.11 8.08
N ASP A 20 13.70 -0.34 8.50
CA ASP A 20 12.57 0.60 8.33
C ASP A 20 12.31 0.99 6.86
N GLY A 21 12.33 0.00 5.95
CA GLY A 21 12.05 0.17 4.53
C GLY A 21 10.68 0.77 4.24
N THR A 22 10.58 1.55 3.16
CA THR A 22 9.36 2.27 2.77
C THR A 22 9.09 2.14 1.27
N ALA A 23 7.84 2.29 0.87
CA ALA A 23 7.43 2.50 -0.52
C ALA A 23 6.67 3.81 -0.64
N THR A 24 6.95 4.58 -1.68
CA THR A 24 6.33 5.88 -1.94
C THR A 24 5.74 5.92 -3.34
N PHE A 25 4.54 6.46 -3.44
CA PHE A 25 3.84 6.72 -4.70
C PHE A 25 3.51 8.21 -4.78
N ASP A 26 3.86 8.83 -5.89
CA ASP A 26 3.51 10.21 -6.21
C ASP A 26 2.54 10.22 -7.39
N PHE A 27 1.49 11.04 -7.29
CA PHE A 27 0.50 11.21 -8.36
C PHE A 27 -0.23 12.55 -8.23
N SER A 28 -0.82 12.99 -9.33
CA SER A 28 -1.55 14.26 -9.40
C SER A 28 -3.04 14.04 -9.60
N VAL A 29 -3.88 14.85 -8.95
CA VAL A 29 -5.34 14.89 -9.17
C VAL A 29 -5.83 16.28 -9.56
N ALA A 30 -6.91 16.34 -10.35
CA ALA A 30 -7.41 17.61 -10.91
C ALA A 30 -8.12 18.52 -9.89
N ALA A 31 -8.67 17.94 -8.82
CA ALA A 31 -9.38 18.64 -7.75
C ALA A 31 -9.14 17.94 -6.41
N ALA A 32 -9.26 18.69 -5.31
CA ALA A 32 -9.25 18.11 -3.97
C ALA A 32 -10.53 17.31 -3.74
N ASP A 33 -10.41 16.09 -3.23
CA ASP A 33 -11.55 15.21 -2.98
C ASP A 33 -11.24 14.18 -1.88
N ARG A 34 -12.29 13.62 -1.27
CA ARG A 34 -12.19 12.50 -0.34
C ARG A 34 -12.44 11.20 -1.09
N VAL A 35 -11.39 10.41 -1.27
CA VAL A 35 -11.43 9.20 -2.08
C VAL A 35 -11.13 7.94 -1.28
N THR A 36 -11.37 6.79 -1.92
CA THR A 36 -10.89 5.50 -1.45
C THR A 36 -9.80 5.01 -2.40
N LEU A 37 -8.56 4.98 -1.91
CA LEU A 37 -7.46 4.34 -2.62
C LEU A 37 -7.56 2.83 -2.42
N ILE A 38 -7.28 2.06 -3.47
CA ILE A 38 -7.15 0.61 -3.39
C ILE A 38 -5.68 0.23 -3.50
N VAL A 39 -5.19 -0.51 -2.51
CA VAL A 39 -3.82 -1.01 -2.47
C VAL A 39 -3.86 -2.50 -2.79
N ASN A 40 -3.32 -2.88 -3.94
CA ASN A 40 -3.09 -4.28 -4.27
C ASN A 40 -1.81 -4.73 -3.59
N HIS A 41 -1.85 -5.91 -2.98
CA HIS A 41 -0.75 -6.41 -2.16
C HIS A 41 -0.62 -7.93 -2.15
N LYS A 42 0.54 -8.40 -1.72
CA LYS A 42 0.74 -9.76 -1.22
C LYS A 42 1.10 -9.74 0.26
N ASN A 43 0.49 -10.67 0.98
CA ASN A 43 0.91 -11.09 2.31
C ASN A 43 0.93 -12.63 2.30
N GLY A 44 2.12 -13.22 2.32
CA GLY A 44 2.31 -14.67 2.33
C GLY A 44 2.03 -15.33 3.68
N ASP A 45 1.95 -14.54 4.75
CA ASP A 45 1.72 -15.05 6.10
C ASP A 45 0.24 -15.38 6.31
N LYS A 46 -0.04 -16.30 7.25
CA LYS A 46 -1.41 -16.57 7.71
C LYS A 46 -2.04 -15.39 8.49
N PRO A 47 -1.34 -14.75 9.45
CA PRO A 47 -1.85 -13.54 10.09
C PRO A 47 -1.83 -12.32 9.15
N SER A 48 -2.59 -11.28 9.52
CA SER A 48 -2.51 -9.99 8.86
C SER A 48 -1.17 -9.32 9.16
N ARG A 49 -0.62 -8.64 8.16
CA ARG A 49 0.48 -7.69 8.34
C ARG A 49 -0.06 -6.27 8.41
N TYR A 50 0.74 -5.35 8.95
CA TYR A 50 0.31 -3.96 9.16
C TYR A 50 1.37 -3.00 8.64
N ALA A 51 0.93 -1.97 7.92
CA ALA A 51 1.78 -0.84 7.54
C ALA A 51 1.13 0.48 8.00
N ALA A 52 1.98 1.47 8.27
CA ALA A 52 1.56 2.85 8.39
C ALA A 52 1.44 3.40 6.97
N VAL A 53 0.27 3.95 6.63
CA VAL A 53 0.00 4.56 5.33
C VAL A 53 -0.20 6.06 5.56
N SER A 54 0.77 6.84 5.11
CA SER A 54 0.74 8.30 5.21
C SER A 54 0.38 8.90 3.87
N VAL A 55 -0.65 9.75 3.83
CA VAL A 55 -1.05 10.50 2.65
C VAL A 55 -0.93 11.98 2.96
N ASN A 56 -0.02 12.67 2.26
CA ASN A 56 0.32 14.08 2.52
C ASN A 56 0.59 14.37 4.02
N GLY A 57 1.26 13.44 4.71
CA GLY A 57 1.59 13.56 6.13
C GLY A 57 0.49 13.12 7.11
N LYS A 58 -0.71 12.75 6.64
CA LYS A 58 -1.77 12.15 7.48
C LYS A 58 -1.64 10.63 7.49
N GLU A 59 -1.27 10.07 8.64
CA GLU A 59 -1.01 8.64 8.79
C GLU A 59 -2.20 7.84 9.34
N GLN A 60 -2.37 6.62 8.85
CA GLN A 60 -3.25 5.60 9.42
C GLN A 60 -2.60 4.21 9.40
N ALA A 61 -2.88 3.38 10.40
CA ALA A 61 -2.45 1.98 10.39
C ALA A 61 -3.43 1.12 9.59
N VAL A 62 -2.94 0.42 8.58
CA VAL A 62 -3.76 -0.41 7.67
C VAL A 62 -3.39 -1.87 7.85
N ALA A 63 -4.40 -2.72 7.98
CA ALA A 63 -4.26 -4.18 7.99
C ALA A 63 -4.29 -4.72 6.57
N PHE A 64 -3.30 -5.55 6.24
CA PHE A 64 -3.18 -6.25 4.98
C PHE A 64 -3.40 -7.74 5.23
N LEU A 65 -4.59 -8.21 4.89
CA LEU A 65 -5.00 -9.59 5.13
C LEU A 65 -4.12 -10.58 4.35
N SER A 66 -4.04 -11.80 4.87
CA SER A 66 -3.35 -12.90 4.20
C SER A 66 -3.83 -13.08 2.77
N THR A 67 -2.90 -13.34 1.87
CA THR A 67 -3.15 -13.66 0.45
C THR A 67 -2.59 -15.04 0.09
N SER A 68 -2.17 -15.84 1.08
CA SER A 68 -1.56 -17.15 0.86
C SER A 68 -2.52 -18.16 0.23
N HIS A 69 -3.82 -17.88 0.31
CA HIS A 69 -4.91 -18.68 -0.26
C HIS A 69 -5.37 -18.17 -1.64
N LEU A 70 -4.83 -17.06 -2.13
CA LEU A 70 -5.20 -16.45 -3.40
C LEU A 70 -4.20 -16.80 -4.50
N SER A 71 -4.71 -17.05 -5.71
CA SER A 71 -3.90 -17.14 -6.93
C SER A 71 -3.55 -15.78 -7.52
N THR A 72 -3.99 -14.69 -6.89
CA THR A 72 -3.80 -13.30 -7.30
C THR A 72 -3.28 -12.46 -6.12
N THR A 73 -3.09 -11.16 -6.34
CA THR A 73 -3.01 -10.18 -5.26
C THR A 73 -4.33 -10.06 -4.50
N GLY A 74 -4.24 -9.63 -3.24
CA GLY A 74 -5.39 -9.14 -2.49
C GLY A 74 -5.47 -7.62 -2.60
N SER A 75 -6.55 -7.04 -2.06
CA SER A 75 -6.75 -5.59 -2.08
C SER A 75 -7.17 -5.08 -0.70
N SER A 76 -6.64 -3.92 -0.31
CA SER A 76 -7.03 -3.19 0.90
C SER A 76 -7.45 -1.77 0.54
N ALA A 77 -8.43 -1.22 1.26
CA ALA A 77 -8.96 0.12 1.03
C ALA A 77 -8.37 1.13 2.04
N VAL A 78 -8.04 2.33 1.56
CA VAL A 78 -7.53 3.43 2.38
C VAL A 78 -8.32 4.69 2.06
N HIS A 79 -9.04 5.23 3.04
CA HIS A 79 -9.84 6.44 2.87
C HIS A 79 -9.01 7.67 3.22
N VAL A 80 -8.93 8.63 2.30
CA VAL A 80 -8.01 9.77 2.39
C VAL A 80 -8.63 11.03 1.82
N ASP A 81 -8.13 12.18 2.26
CA ASP A 81 -8.41 13.47 1.63
C ASP A 81 -7.21 13.82 0.75
N LEU A 82 -7.44 13.99 -0.55
CA LEU A 82 -6.44 14.43 -1.52
C LEU A 82 -6.49 15.94 -1.71
N VAL A 83 -5.36 16.53 -2.10
CA VAL A 83 -5.27 17.94 -2.52
C VAL A 83 -5.25 18.02 -4.04
N GLN A 84 -5.71 19.14 -4.61
CA GLN A 84 -5.52 19.42 -6.02
C GLN A 84 -4.02 19.49 -6.33
N GLY A 85 -3.60 18.84 -7.43
CA GLY A 85 -2.20 18.70 -7.81
C GLY A 85 -1.55 17.47 -7.18
N GLU A 86 -0.28 17.59 -6.81
CA GLU A 86 0.56 16.47 -6.35
C GLU A 86 0.15 15.97 -4.97
N ASN A 87 0.09 14.64 -4.85
CA ASN A 87 -0.16 13.90 -3.63
C ASN A 87 0.89 12.80 -3.49
N THR A 88 1.33 12.57 -2.26
CA THR A 88 2.30 11.52 -1.94
C THR A 88 1.69 10.53 -0.96
N VAL A 89 1.82 9.24 -1.27
CA VAL A 89 1.44 8.13 -0.39
C VAL A 89 2.68 7.35 -0.01
N THR A 90 2.96 7.24 1.28
CA THR A 90 4.08 6.46 1.82
C THR A 90 3.58 5.31 2.67
N PHE A 91 4.07 4.11 2.38
CA PHE A 91 3.90 2.91 3.19
C PHE A 91 5.17 2.69 4.02
N SER A 92 5.03 2.62 5.33
CA SER A 92 6.14 2.46 6.29
C SER A 92 5.79 1.48 7.41
N ARG A 93 6.74 1.26 8.32
CA ARG A 93 6.55 0.36 9.47
C ARG A 93 5.37 0.82 10.34
N SER A 94 4.45 -0.09 10.63
CA SER A 94 3.53 0.05 11.78
C SER A 94 3.88 -0.95 12.88
N LYS A 95 3.71 -2.25 12.62
CA LYS A 95 4.04 -3.34 13.55
C LYS A 95 4.77 -4.45 12.81
N GLY A 96 6.11 -4.46 12.91
CA GLY A 96 6.95 -5.44 12.24
C GLY A 96 7.03 -5.23 10.73
N TRP A 97 6.98 -6.33 9.98
CA TRP A 97 7.03 -6.32 8.51
C TRP A 97 5.67 -5.99 7.91
N GLY A 98 5.66 -5.09 6.91
CA GLY A 98 4.49 -4.78 6.08
C GLY A 98 4.22 -5.83 5.01
N PRO A 99 3.14 -5.65 4.21
CA PRO A 99 2.90 -6.46 3.02
C PRO A 99 3.94 -6.16 1.94
N ASP A 100 3.96 -6.97 0.88
CA ASP A 100 4.56 -6.59 -0.39
C ASP A 100 3.52 -5.79 -1.19
N VAL A 101 3.78 -4.50 -1.45
CA VAL A 101 2.85 -3.60 -2.15
C VAL A 101 3.05 -3.71 -3.66
N ASP A 102 1.98 -4.03 -4.39
CA ASP A 102 1.98 -4.20 -5.85
C ASP A 102 1.60 -2.90 -6.55
N GLN A 103 0.37 -2.44 -6.36
CA GLN A 103 -0.20 -1.31 -7.08
C GLN A 103 -1.04 -0.43 -6.15
N LEU A 104 -0.95 0.88 -6.35
CA LEU A 104 -1.90 1.85 -5.83
C LEU A 104 -2.88 2.25 -6.93
N VAL A 105 -4.16 2.01 -6.71
CA VAL A 105 -5.24 2.41 -7.62
C VAL A 105 -5.90 3.66 -7.06
N VAL A 106 -5.86 4.73 -7.85
CA VAL A 106 -6.49 6.02 -7.55
C VAL A 106 -7.77 6.11 -8.39
N PRO A 107 -8.96 6.28 -7.78
CA PRO A 107 -10.20 6.47 -8.54
C PRO A 107 -10.18 7.79 -9.31
N GLN A 108 -10.85 7.81 -10.47
CA GLN A 108 -11.00 8.99 -11.31
C GLN A 108 -12.13 9.91 -10.82
#